data_AF-A0A382QUH4-F1
#
_entry.id   AF-A0A382QUH4-F1
#
_cell.length_a   1.000
_cell.length_b   1.000
_cell.length_c   1.000
_cell.angle_alpha   90.00
_cell.angle_beta   90.00
_cell.angle_gamma   90.00
#
_symmetry.space_group_name_H-M   'P 1'
#
loop_
_entity.id
_entity.type
_entity.pdbx_description
1 polymer ?
#
loop_
_entity_poly.entity_id
_entity_poly.type
_entity_poly.pdbx_seq_one_letter_code
_entity_poly.pdbx_strand_id
1 'polypeptide(L)'
;YHYDLTASEKALRGESLGKLLPDAAKTDCRAMCVGPTGTVWAVVLEKGKHLHLVSYRKGDQAPRDHGELFVSNPEYTPFRDPTGKALPWHHGMKTLPDGKMTPLYHMGVCEARNGSVYVTVIYPFTVIKIEPKDLQ
;
A
#
# COMPACT_ATOMS: atom_id res chain seq x y z
N TYR A 1 -13.85 9.28 -1.88
CA TYR A 1 -14.85 10.13 -2.54
C TYR A 1 -14.30 10.58 -3.88
N HIS A 2 -15.14 10.76 -4.88
CA HIS A 2 -14.79 11.54 -6.07
C HIS A 2 -15.53 12.89 -6.03
N TYR A 3 -14.91 13.89 -6.67
CA TYR A 3 -15.47 15.24 -6.82
C TYR A 3 -15.25 15.68 -8.26
N ASP A 4 -16.27 16.25 -8.90
CA ASP A 4 -16.10 16.93 -10.18
C ASP A 4 -15.55 18.33 -9.95
N LEU A 5 -14.25 18.50 -10.18
CA LEU A 5 -13.57 19.80 -10.01
C LEU A 5 -13.92 20.82 -11.11
N THR A 6 -14.67 20.42 -12.14
CA THR A 6 -15.14 21.32 -13.20
C THR A 6 -16.49 21.96 -12.88
N ALA A 7 -17.18 21.50 -11.83
CA ALA A 7 -18.45 22.05 -11.39
C ALA A 7 -18.28 23.53 -10.98
N SER A 8 -19.21 24.38 -11.42
CA SER A 8 -19.24 25.81 -11.10
C SER A 8 -19.93 26.14 -9.77
N GLU A 9 -20.37 25.11 -9.05
CA GLU A 9 -21.09 25.23 -7.79
C GLU A 9 -20.14 25.62 -6.65
N LYS A 10 -20.63 26.43 -5.70
CA LYS A 10 -19.83 26.88 -4.55
C LYS A 10 -19.41 25.73 -3.61
N ALA A 11 -20.17 24.64 -3.59
CA ALA A 11 -19.89 23.45 -2.79
C ALA A 11 -19.87 22.23 -3.72
N LEU A 12 -18.73 21.54 -3.78
CA LEU A 12 -18.60 20.34 -4.61
C LEU A 12 -19.35 19.17 -3.97
N ARG A 13 -20.23 18.54 -4.74
CA ARG A 13 -20.87 17.29 -4.33
C ARG A 13 -19.85 16.16 -4.35
N GLY A 14 -19.59 15.59 -3.17
CA GLY A 14 -18.76 14.40 -3.04
C GLY A 14 -19.59 13.14 -3.18
N GLU A 15 -19.17 12.25 -4.08
CA GLU A 15 -19.76 10.91 -4.18
C GLU A 15 -18.85 9.90 -3.47
N SER A 16 -19.42 9.11 -2.57
CA SER A 16 -18.67 8.06 -1.88
C SER A 16 -18.30 6.98 -2.89
N LEU A 17 -17.03 6.57 -2.86
CA LEU A 17 -16.55 5.42 -3.64
C LEU A 17 -16.71 4.11 -2.87
N GLY A 18 -17.23 4.14 -1.64
CA GLY A 18 -17.23 3.01 -0.73
C GLY A 18 -15.98 2.99 0.18
N LYS A 19 -15.84 1.91 0.94
CA LYS A 19 -14.71 1.70 1.85
C LYS A 19 -13.47 1.25 1.05
N LEU A 20 -12.28 1.64 1.52
CA LEU A 20 -11.01 1.17 0.98
C LEU A 20 -10.77 -0.32 1.28
N LEU A 21 -11.14 -0.75 2.48
CA LEU A 21 -11.14 -2.14 2.92
C LEU A 21 -12.57 -2.47 3.39
N PRO A 22 -13.26 -3.47 2.79
CA PRO A 22 -14.69 -3.73 3.05
C PRO A 22 -15.02 -3.94 4.53
N ASP A 23 -14.20 -4.72 5.22
CA ASP A 23 -14.45 -5.16 6.60
C ASP A 23 -13.80 -4.26 7.66
N ALA A 24 -12.95 -3.31 7.25
CA ALA A 24 -12.30 -2.42 8.19
C ALA A 24 -13.30 -1.41 8.78
N ALA A 25 -13.22 -1.22 10.10
CA ALA A 25 -13.93 -0.14 10.78
C ALA A 25 -13.28 1.23 10.52
N LYS A 26 -11.94 1.27 10.49
CA LYS A 26 -11.14 2.46 10.22
C LYS A 26 -9.87 2.08 9.47
N THR A 27 -9.52 2.92 8.50
CA THR A 27 -8.31 2.80 7.72
C THR A 27 -7.51 4.09 7.79
N ASP A 28 -6.19 3.96 7.62
CA ASP A 28 -5.24 5.06 7.52
C ASP A 28 -4.51 4.94 6.18
N CYS A 29 -4.76 5.88 5.28
CA CYS A 29 -4.07 5.93 3.98
C CYS A 29 -2.78 6.72 4.13
N ARG A 30 -1.63 6.09 3.89
CA ARG A 30 -0.32 6.76 4.07
C ARG A 30 0.49 7.00 2.80
N ALA A 31 0.00 6.52 1.65
CA ALA A 31 0.53 6.90 0.34
C ALA A 31 -0.52 6.64 -0.74
N MET A 32 -0.56 7.50 -1.76
CA MET A 32 -1.46 7.36 -2.91
C MET A 32 -0.80 7.89 -4.18
N CYS A 33 -1.08 7.26 -5.32
CA CYS A 33 -0.76 7.79 -6.64
C CYS A 33 -1.89 7.53 -7.64
N VAL A 34 -1.86 8.26 -8.76
CA VAL A 34 -2.59 7.86 -9.98
C VAL A 34 -1.57 7.36 -10.98
N GLY A 35 -1.70 6.11 -11.39
CA GLY A 35 -0.77 5.48 -12.31
C GLY A 35 -1.03 5.81 -13.78
N PRO A 36 -0.15 5.37 -14.70
CA PRO A 36 -0.26 5.64 -16.12
C PRO A 36 -1.50 5.04 -16.78
N THR A 37 -2.16 4.07 -16.15
CA THR A 37 -3.41 3.47 -16.62
C THR A 37 -4.67 4.23 -16.17
N GLY A 38 -4.49 5.30 -15.38
CA GLY A 38 -5.58 6.03 -14.72
C GLY A 38 -6.11 5.33 -13.47
N THR A 39 -5.44 4.27 -13.00
CA THR A 39 -5.77 3.56 -11.76
C THR A 39 -5.23 4.37 -10.57
N VAL A 40 -6.09 4.61 -9.59
CA VAL A 40 -5.68 5.14 -8.28
C VAL A 40 -5.16 3.98 -7.46
N TRP A 41 -3.95 4.10 -6.92
CA TRP A 41 -3.34 3.14 -6.01
C TRP A 41 -3.14 3.78 -4.65
N ALA A 42 -3.44 3.05 -3.58
CA ALA A 42 -3.26 3.49 -2.22
C ALA A 42 -2.68 2.36 -1.36
N VAL A 43 -1.73 2.70 -0.50
CA VAL A 43 -1.26 1.80 0.56
C VAL A 43 -1.92 2.22 1.87
N VAL A 44 -2.69 1.28 2.42
CA VAL A 44 -3.66 1.53 3.49
C VAL A 44 -3.33 0.64 4.67
N LEU A 45 -3.30 1.20 5.88
CA LEU A 45 -3.24 0.41 7.10
C LEU A 45 -4.64 0.22 7.68
N GLU A 46 -5.06 -1.01 7.92
CA GLU A 46 -6.13 -1.25 8.90
C GLU A 46 -5.55 -1.09 10.30
N LYS A 47 -6.16 -0.21 11.11
CA LYS A 47 -5.61 0.17 12.42
C LYS A 47 -5.37 -1.07 13.31
N GLY A 48 -4.10 -1.33 13.62
CA GLY A 48 -3.68 -2.46 14.46
C GLY A 48 -3.32 -3.73 13.70
N LYS A 49 -3.38 -3.73 12.36
CA LYS A 49 -3.05 -4.88 11.50
C LYS A 49 -1.90 -4.58 10.54
N HIS A 50 -1.96 -5.11 9.32
CA HIS A 50 -0.94 -5.05 8.27
C HIS A 50 -1.29 -4.03 7.19
N LEU A 51 -0.29 -3.64 6.40
CA LEU A 51 -0.49 -2.77 5.24
C LEU A 51 -1.16 -3.55 4.11
N HIS A 52 -2.14 -2.95 3.46
CA HIS A 52 -2.82 -3.44 2.27
C HIS A 52 -2.50 -2.57 1.07
N LEU A 53 -2.54 -3.17 -0.11
CA LEU A 53 -2.56 -2.43 -1.38
C LEU A 53 -4.00 -2.37 -1.91
N VAL A 54 -4.49 -1.18 -2.17
CA VAL A 54 -5.85 -0.93 -2.66
C VAL A 54 -5.77 -0.21 -3.99
N SER A 55 -6.65 -0.58 -4.93
CA SER A 55 -6.82 0.17 -6.17
C SER A 55 -8.25 0.63 -6.39
N TYR A 56 -8.41 1.63 -7.25
CA TYR A 56 -9.70 2.08 -7.76
C TYR A 56 -9.53 2.66 -9.17
N ARG A 57 -10.44 2.34 -10.06
CA ARG A 57 -10.58 3.00 -11.37
C ARG A 57 -11.99 3.54 -11.55
N LYS A 58 -12.11 4.66 -12.27
CA LYS A 58 -13.43 5.21 -12.64
C LYS A 58 -14.26 4.13 -13.36
N GLY A 59 -15.45 3.87 -12.84
CA GLY A 59 -16.35 2.82 -13.33
C GLY A 59 -16.42 1.60 -12.41
N ASP A 60 -15.43 1.41 -11.53
CA ASP A 60 -15.47 0.37 -10.50
C ASP A 60 -16.58 0.69 -9.50
N GLN A 61 -17.29 -0.35 -9.06
CA GLN A 61 -18.37 -0.23 -8.08
C GLN A 61 -17.85 0.13 -6.68
N ALA A 62 -16.61 -0.26 -6.37
CA ALA A 62 -15.91 0.03 -5.12
C ALA A 62 -14.39 -0.14 -5.31
N PRO A 63 -13.55 0.43 -4.43
CA PRO A 63 -12.15 0.08 -4.32
C PRO A 63 -11.95 -1.43 -4.17
N ARG A 64 -10.87 -1.92 -4.79
CA ARG A 64 -10.44 -3.31 -4.71
C ARG A 64 -9.28 -3.43 -3.72
N ASP A 65 -9.44 -4.27 -2.71
CA ASP A 65 -8.35 -4.73 -1.86
C ASP A 65 -7.56 -5.84 -2.57
N HIS A 66 -6.27 -5.64 -2.79
CA HIS A 66 -5.35 -6.65 -3.35
C HIS A 66 -4.69 -7.51 -2.27
N GLY A 67 -5.04 -7.28 -1.00
CA GLY A 67 -4.55 -8.02 0.14
C GLY A 67 -3.37 -7.36 0.85
N GLU A 68 -2.88 -8.09 1.85
CA GLU A 68 -1.79 -7.66 2.73
C GLU A 68 -0.42 -7.69 2.03
N LEU A 69 0.43 -6.72 2.39
CA LEU A 69 1.79 -6.62 1.90
C LEU A 69 2.74 -7.50 2.72
N PHE A 70 3.34 -8.47 2.03
CA PHE A 70 4.41 -9.31 2.54
C PHE A 70 5.62 -9.30 1.59
N VAL A 71 6.82 -9.44 2.16
CA VAL A 71 8.08 -9.57 1.43
C VAL A 71 8.31 -11.04 1.13
N SER A 72 8.44 -11.39 -0.15
CA SER A 72 8.61 -12.77 -0.62
C SER A 72 10.04 -13.29 -0.50
N ASN A 73 11.03 -12.39 -0.43
CA ASN A 73 12.45 -12.67 -0.27
C ASN A 73 13.00 -12.02 1.02
N PRO A 74 12.56 -12.46 2.22
CA PRO A 74 12.85 -11.79 3.50
C PRO A 74 14.35 -11.67 3.84
N GLU A 75 15.22 -12.39 3.14
CA GLU A 75 16.68 -12.37 3.24
C GLU A 75 17.37 -11.32 2.34
N TYR A 76 16.62 -10.44 1.67
CA TYR A 76 17.15 -9.44 0.72
C TYR A 76 18.23 -8.52 1.30
N THR A 77 18.32 -8.38 2.62
CA THR A 77 19.37 -7.67 3.35
C THR A 77 19.59 -8.32 4.70
N PRO A 78 20.79 -8.21 5.30
CA PRO A 78 20.96 -8.47 6.72
C PRO A 78 20.06 -7.53 7.54
N PHE A 79 19.28 -8.08 8.47
CA PHE A 79 18.47 -7.31 9.42
C PHE A 79 19.04 -7.30 10.83
N ARG A 80 19.94 -8.23 11.11
CA ARG A 80 20.56 -8.45 12.39
C ARG A 80 22.07 -8.58 12.21
N ASP A 81 22.81 -8.18 13.23
CA ASP A 81 24.24 -8.41 13.30
C ASP A 81 24.56 -9.89 13.62
N PRO A 82 25.83 -10.32 13.57
CA PRO A 82 26.22 -11.70 13.90
C PRO A 82 25.88 -12.15 15.32
N THR A 83 25.57 -11.22 16.24
CA THR A 83 25.14 -11.51 17.62
C THR A 83 23.62 -11.58 17.74
N GLY A 84 22.88 -11.36 16.65
CA GLY A 84 21.42 -11.41 16.58
C GLY A 84 20.73 -10.09 16.93
N LYS A 85 21.47 -9.01 17.20
CA LYS A 85 20.89 -7.70 17.49
C LYS A 85 20.37 -7.06 16.21
N ALA A 86 19.18 -6.45 16.26
CA ALA A 86 18.63 -5.72 15.12
C ALA A 86 19.57 -4.58 14.71
N LEU A 87 19.83 -4.47 13.40
CA LEU A 87 20.64 -3.39 12.86
C LEU A 87 19.92 -2.04 13.02
N PRO A 88 20.65 -0.93 13.17
CA PRO A 88 20.06 0.41 13.20
C PRO A 88 19.15 0.63 11.99
N TRP A 89 18.00 1.28 12.18
CA TRP A 89 17.06 1.62 11.09
C TRP A 89 16.43 0.44 10.34
N HIS A 90 16.45 -0.77 10.92
CA HIS A 90 15.79 -1.95 10.35
C HIS A 90 14.45 -2.31 11.00
N HIS A 91 13.98 -1.47 11.93
CA HIS A 91 12.75 -1.68 12.70
C HIS A 91 11.45 -1.46 11.89
N GLY A 92 11.54 -1.06 10.61
CA GLY A 92 10.38 -0.91 9.73
C GLY A 92 9.96 -2.17 9.02
N MET A 93 10.64 -3.29 9.25
CA MET A 93 10.22 -4.61 8.82
C MET A 93 9.95 -5.48 10.03
N LYS A 94 8.86 -6.24 10.00
CA LYS A 94 8.45 -7.15 11.07
C LYS A 94 8.25 -8.55 10.53
N THR A 95 8.90 -9.52 11.15
CA THR A 95 8.58 -10.94 10.96
C THR A 95 7.44 -11.33 11.90
N LEU A 96 6.40 -11.94 11.35
CA LEU A 96 5.24 -12.44 12.09
C LEU A 96 5.51 -13.85 12.65
N PRO A 97 4.68 -14.34 13.60
CA PRO A 97 4.84 -15.69 14.16
C PRO A 97 4.78 -16.82 13.11
N ASP A 98 4.11 -16.61 11.98
CA ASP A 98 4.04 -17.55 10.85
C ASP A 98 5.25 -17.48 9.90
N GLY A 99 6.24 -16.62 10.21
CA GLY A 99 7.45 -16.43 9.42
C GLY A 99 7.35 -15.39 8.30
N LYS A 100 6.16 -14.86 8.00
CA LYS A 100 6.01 -13.83 6.96
C LYS A 100 6.62 -12.50 7.40
N MET A 101 7.29 -11.81 6.49
CA MET A 101 7.83 -10.47 6.75
C MET A 101 6.90 -9.41 6.14
N THR A 102 6.54 -8.40 6.93
CA THR A 102 5.67 -7.29 6.50
C THR A 102 6.32 -5.94 6.79
N PRO A 103 6.18 -4.94 5.89
CA PRO A 103 6.61 -3.57 6.16
C PRO A 103 5.65 -2.85 7.11
N LEU A 104 6.20 -1.90 7.89
CA LEU A 104 5.42 -1.09 8.86
C LEU A 104 5.27 0.37 8.43
N TYR A 105 6.28 0.91 7.72
CA TYR A 105 6.41 2.35 7.45
C TYR A 105 6.62 2.61 5.97
N HIS A 106 5.52 2.59 5.19
CA HIS A 106 5.57 2.99 3.78
C HIS A 106 5.61 4.51 3.63
N MET A 107 6.18 4.96 2.52
CA MET A 107 6.39 6.36 2.17
C MET A 107 5.70 6.76 0.86
N GLY A 108 5.50 5.81 -0.04
CA GLY A 108 5.12 6.07 -1.42
C GLY A 108 4.61 4.83 -2.11
N VAL A 109 3.78 5.05 -3.14
CA VAL A 109 3.28 4.03 -4.06
C VAL A 109 3.35 4.57 -5.48
N CYS A 110 3.70 3.74 -6.45
CA CYS A 110 3.78 4.10 -7.86
C CYS A 110 3.46 2.92 -8.77
N GLU A 111 2.57 3.10 -9.73
CA GLU A 111 2.35 2.14 -10.81
C GLU A 111 3.30 2.45 -11.98
N ALA A 112 4.02 1.43 -12.44
CA ALA A 112 4.87 1.51 -13.63
C ALA A 112 4.10 1.11 -14.90
N ARG A 113 4.63 1.51 -16.07
CA ARG A 113 4.01 1.23 -17.37
C ARG A 113 3.88 -0.26 -17.72
N ASN A 114 4.64 -1.12 -17.06
CA ASN A 114 4.57 -2.57 -17.22
C ASN A 114 3.49 -3.23 -16.32
N GLY A 115 2.71 -2.43 -15.59
CA GLY A 115 1.66 -2.89 -14.67
C GLY A 115 2.16 -3.30 -13.27
N SER A 116 3.48 -3.27 -13.02
CA SER A 116 3.99 -3.47 -11.66
C SER A 116 3.64 -2.27 -10.78
N VAL A 117 3.41 -2.52 -9.50
CA VAL A 117 3.24 -1.47 -8.49
C VAL A 117 4.43 -1.50 -7.54
N TYR A 118 4.97 -0.34 -7.20
CA TYR A 118 6.12 -0.19 -6.33
C TYR A 118 5.72 0.53 -5.05
N VAL A 119 6.14 0.01 -3.91
CA VAL A 119 5.93 0.61 -2.59
C VAL A 119 7.29 0.88 -1.95
N THR A 120 7.52 2.12 -1.51
CA THR A 120 8.75 2.49 -0.82
C THR A 120 8.57 2.41 0.68
N VAL A 121 9.54 1.85 1.40
CA VAL A 121 9.58 1.72 2.87
C VAL A 121 10.80 2.46 3.40
N ILE A 122 10.66 3.20 4.51
CA ILE A 122 11.75 4.04 5.05
C ILE A 122 12.82 3.24 5.83
N TYR A 123 12.45 2.12 6.47
CA TYR A 123 13.33 1.40 7.40
C TYR A 123 13.38 -0.13 7.14
N PRO A 124 14.50 -0.67 6.62
CA PRO A 124 15.52 0.08 5.89
C PRO A 124 14.91 0.66 4.60
N PHE A 125 15.58 1.62 3.97
CA PHE A 125 15.14 2.15 2.67
C PHE A 125 15.05 1.00 1.67
N THR A 126 13.82 0.66 1.31
CA THR A 126 13.51 -0.53 0.50
C THR A 126 12.45 -0.16 -0.51
N VAL A 127 12.58 -0.72 -1.71
CA VAL A 127 11.52 -0.69 -2.73
C VAL A 127 10.95 -2.09 -2.86
N ILE A 128 9.67 -2.24 -2.52
CA ILE A 128 8.91 -3.47 -2.71
C ILE A 128 8.25 -3.40 -4.07
N LYS A 129 8.53 -4.39 -4.93
CA LYS A 129 7.85 -4.56 -6.21
C LYS A 129 6.72 -5.57 -6.04
N ILE A 130 5.52 -5.18 -6.43
CA ILE A 130 4.36 -6.04 -6.58
C ILE A 130 4.21 -6.31 -8.09
N GLU A 131 4.32 -7.57 -8.49
CA GLU A 131 4.21 -7.94 -9.90
C GLU A 131 2.73 -7.98 -10.34
N PRO A 132 2.42 -7.75 -11.63
CA PRO A 132 1.05 -7.85 -12.13
C PRO A 132 0.35 -9.16 -11.80
N LYS A 133 1.09 -10.27 -11.76
CA LYS A 133 0.57 -11.60 -11.40
C LYS A 133 0.11 -11.70 -9.94
N ASP A 134 0.62 -10.85 -9.05
CA ASP A 134 0.30 -10.83 -7.63
C ASP A 134 -0.89 -9.90 -7.33
N LEU A 135 -1.44 -9.22 -8.35
CA LEU A 135 -2.56 -8.28 -8.25
C LEU A 135 -3.90 -8.90 -8.71
N GLN A 136 -3.89 -10.17 -9.16
CA GLN A 136 -5.01 -10.85 -9.81
C GLN A 136 -6.11 -11.31 -8.86
#